data_AF-A0A7S9ITN7-F1
#
_entry.id   AF-A0A7S9ITN7-F1
#
_cell.length_a   1.000
_cell.length_b   1.000
_cell.length_c   1.000
_cell.angle_alpha   90.00
_cell.angle_beta   90.00
_cell.angle_gamma   90.00
#
_symmetry.space_group_name_H-M   'P 1'
#
loop_
_entity.id
_entity.type
_entity.pdbx_description
1 polymer ?
#
loop_
_entity_poly.entity_id
_entity_poly.type
_entity_poly.pdbx_seq_one_letter_code
_entity_poly.pdbx_strand_id
1 'polypeptide(L)' 'ILKQANPQITNSEISMVLGRAWNMETPDVRKKYKLMADEVKAELIKKHPNYKYRPRRPSEK' A
#
# COMPACT_ATOMS: atom_id res chain seq x y z
N ILE A 1 10.95 10.60 -2.05
CA ILE A 1 11.20 11.33 -0.79
C ILE A 1 12.19 10.59 0.13
N LEU A 2 11.86 9.48 0.81
CA LEU A 2 12.82 8.78 1.71
C LEU A 2 14.00 8.10 0.99
N LYS A 3 13.73 7.37 -0.10
CA LYS A 3 14.78 6.71 -0.91
C LYS A 3 15.68 7.68 -1.68
N GLN A 4 15.19 8.90 -1.92
CA GLN A 4 15.94 9.98 -2.58
C GLN A 4 16.79 10.79 -1.59
N ALA A 5 16.35 10.89 -0.33
CA ALA A 5 17.08 11.61 0.72
C ALA A 5 18.18 10.75 1.36
N ASN A 6 18.02 9.42 1.41
CA ASN A 6 19.03 8.48 1.89
C ASN A 6 19.09 7.27 0.96
N PRO A 7 19.97 7.26 -0.06
CA PRO A 7 20.04 6.15 -1.02
C PRO A 7 20.49 4.82 -0.39
N GLN A 8 21.12 4.85 0.78
CA GLN A 8 21.56 3.69 1.55
C GLN A 8 20.48 3.11 2.48
N ILE A 9 19.32 3.77 2.61
CA ILE A 9 18.26 3.27 3.48
C ILE A 9 17.69 1.97 2.89
N THR A 10 17.64 0.93 3.70
CA THR A 10 17.13 -0.35 3.25
C THR A 10 15.61 -0.23 3.08
N ASN A 11 15.04 -0.86 2.05
CA ASN A 11 13.57 -0.89 1.90
C ASN A 11 12.87 -1.41 3.17
N SER A 12 13.54 -2.30 3.92
CA SER A 12 13.09 -2.80 5.23
C SER A 12 12.95 -1.69 6.27
N GLU A 13 13.92 -0.79 6.35
CA GLU A 13 13.90 0.34 7.28
C GLU A 13 12.85 1.37 6.91
N ILE A 14 12.70 1.66 5.61
CA ILE A 14 11.61 2.50 5.11
C ILE A 14 10.26 1.92 5.53
N SER A 15 10.08 0.60 5.36
CA SER A 15 8.84 -0.09 5.71
C SER A 15 8.57 -0.01 7.23
N MET A 16 9.59 -0.18 8.06
CA MET A 16 9.47 -0.04 9.52
C MET A 16 9.08 1.39 9.93
N VAL A 17 9.72 2.41 9.35
CA VAL A 17 9.43 3.82 9.66
C VAL A 17 8.02 4.19 9.21
N LEU A 18 7.63 3.80 7.99
CA LEU A 18 6.28 4.05 7.47
C LEU A 18 5.20 3.35 8.29
N GLY A 19 5.42 2.10 8.71
CA GLY A 19 4.47 1.38 9.57
C GLY A 19 4.27 2.04 10.92
N ARG A 20 5.36 2.54 11.54
CA ARG A 20 5.28 3.31 12.79
C ARG A 20 4.54 4.64 12.59
N ALA A 21 4.90 5.39 11.55
CA ALA A 21 4.25 6.65 11.23
C ALA A 21 2.75 6.46 11.01
N TRP A 22 2.35 5.43 10.26
CA TRP A 22 0.95 5.09 10.01
C TRP A 22 0.15 4.75 11.28
N ASN A 23 0.77 4.05 12.24
CA ASN A 23 0.12 3.73 13.50
C ASN A 23 -0.09 4.98 14.37
N MET A 24 0.88 5.91 14.36
CA MET A 24 0.80 7.18 15.09
C MET A 24 -0.07 8.23 14.39
N GLU A 25 -0.39 8.03 13.11
CA GLU A 25 -1.16 8.95 12.31
C GLU A 25 -2.62 9.09 12.81
N THR A 26 -3.20 10.26 12.58
CA THR A 26 -4.56 10.58 13.06
C THR A 26 -5.65 9.70 12.41
N PRO A 27 -6.77 9.45 13.10
CA PRO A 27 -7.91 8.71 12.54
C PRO A 27 -8.44 9.32 11.24
N ASP A 28 -8.45 10.65 11.11
CA ASP A 28 -8.92 11.39 9.94
C ASP A 28 -8.08 11.11 8.70
N VAL A 29 -6.76 11.10 8.86
CA VAL A 29 -5.83 10.78 7.77
C VAL A 29 -6.01 9.31 7.36
N ARG A 30 -6.10 8.38 8.31
CA ARG A 30 -6.38 6.97 8.01
C ARG A 30 -7.71 6.80 7.27
N LYS A 31 -8.74 7.54 7.66
CA LYS A 31 -10.05 7.53 6.99
C LYS A 31 -9.95 8.06 5.56
N LYS A 32 -9.21 9.15 5.34
CA LYS A 32 -8.97 9.73 4.01
C LYS A 32 -8.31 8.71 3.07
N TYR A 33 -7.24 8.05 3.53
CA TYR A 33 -6.56 7.01 2.73
C TYR A 33 -7.42 5.76 2.53
N LYS A 34 -8.25 5.39 3.50
CA LYS A 34 -9.22 4.29 3.34
C LYS A 34 -10.25 4.61 2.24
N LEU A 35 -10.80 5.83 2.24
CA LEU A 35 -11.73 6.27 1.19
C LEU A 35 -11.06 6.23 -0.19
N MET A 36 -9.84 6.74 -0.33
CA MET A 36 -9.09 6.64 -1.59
C MET A 36 -8.86 5.19 -2.02
N ALA A 37 -8.56 4.28 -1.07
CA ALA A 37 -8.39 2.86 -1.38
C ALA A 37 -9.71 2.21 -1.86
N ASP A 38 -10.84 2.58 -1.26
CA ASP A 38 -12.16 2.12 -1.68
C ASP A 38 -12.54 2.66 -3.08
N GLU A 39 -12.21 3.91 -3.40
CA GLU A 39 -12.39 4.49 -4.74
C GLU A 39 -11.57 3.74 -5.79
N VAL A 40 -10.28 3.50 -5.52
CA VAL A 40 -9.42 2.72 -6.42
C VAL A 40 -9.94 1.29 -6.60
N LYS A 41 -10.43 0.67 -5.53
CA LYS A 41 -11.04 -0.66 -5.59
C LYS A 41 -12.30 -0.65 -6.47
N ALA A 42 -13.16 0.36 -6.32
CA ALA A 42 -14.36 0.51 -7.13
C ALA A 42 -14.01 0.73 -8.62
N GLU A 43 -13.03 1.59 -8.91
CA GLU A 43 -12.51 1.79 -10.26
C GLU A 43 -11.92 0.51 -10.85
N LEU A 44 -11.17 -0.25 -10.07
CA LEU A 44 -10.55 -1.50 -10.51
C LEU A 44 -11.60 -2.55 -10.84
N ILE A 45 -12.62 -2.71 -10.00
CA ILE A 45 -13.74 -3.63 -10.26
C ILE A 45 -14.53 -3.17 -11.49
N LYS A 46 -14.72 -1.86 -11.67
CA LYS A 46 -15.40 -1.29 -12.84
C LYS A 46 -14.62 -1.50 -14.14
N LYS A 47 -13.31 -1.24 -14.13
CA LYS A 47 -12.41 -1.41 -15.29
C LYS A 47 -12.13 -2.89 -15.58
N HIS A 48 -12.08 -3.71 -14.54
CA HIS A 48 -11.79 -5.14 -14.62
C HIS A 48 -12.87 -5.94 -13.89
N PRO A 49 -14.07 -6.08 -14.47
CA PRO A 49 -15.17 -6.83 -13.86
C PRO A 49 -14.84 -8.32 -13.65
N ASN A 50 -13.86 -8.84 -14.41
CA ASN A 50 -13.36 -10.22 -14.27
C ASN A 50 -12.12 -10.32 -13.37
N TYR A 51 -11.71 -9.23 -12.69
CA TYR A 51 -10.58 -9.26 -11.78
C TYR A 51 -10.88 -10.17 -10.58
N LYS A 52 -10.17 -11.29 -10.51
CA LYS A 52 -10.19 -12.20 -9.37
C LYS A 52 -8.77 -12.27 -8.82
N TYR A 53 -8.59 -11.85 -7.57
CA TYR A 53 -7.32 -12.02 -6.89
C TYR A 53 -6.99 -13.52 -6.82
N ARG A 54 -5.97 -13.93 -7.56
CA ARG A 54 -5.43 -15.30 -7.58
C ARG A 54 -4.01 -15.21 -7.04
N PRO A 55 -3.81 -15.35 -5.72
CA PRO A 55 -2.48 -15.33 -5.15
C PRO A 55 -1.66 -16.46 -5.78
N ARG A 56 -0.52 -16.12 -6.38
CA ARG A 56 0.41 -17.12 -6.91
C ARG A 56 0.99 -17.90 -5.73
N ARG A 57 1.01 -19.23 -5.84
CA ARG A 57 1.74 -20.06 -4.87
C ARG A 57 3.23 -19.80 -5.10
N PRO A 58 4.05 -19.64 -4.04
CA PRO A 58 5.50 -19.40 -4.19
C PRO A 58 6.27 -20.54 -4.89
N SER A 59 5.62 -21.65 -5.19
CA SER A 59 6.22 -22.88 -5.72
C SER A 59 6.25 -22.98 -7.24
N GLU A 60 5.81 -21.99 -8.00
CA GLU A 60 5.96 -21.98 -9.46
C GLU A 60 7.08 -21.01 -9.87
N LYS A 61 8.28 -21.57 -10.06
CA LYS A 61 9.34 -20.99 -10.89
C LYS A 61 9.03 -21.23 -12.36
#